data_AF-A0AA36AN22-F1
#
_entry.id   AF-A0AA36AN22-F1
#
_cell.length_a   1.000
_cell.length_b   1.000
_cell.length_c   1.000
_cell.angle_alpha   90.00
_cell.angle_beta   90.00
_cell.angle_gamma   90.00
#
_symmetry.space_group_name_H-M   'P 1'
#
loop_
_entity.id
_entity.type
_entity.pdbx_description
1 polymer ?
#
loop_
_entity_poly.entity_id
_entity_poly.type
_entity_poly.pdbx_seq_one_letter_code
_entity_poly.pdbx_strand_id
1 'polypeptide(L)'
;MTCGLREPLKLWATHNNSIADDILQKIQRQTSAEISTFNNTIYNEALLDLNTRVQAMGGQRNSTFGLPQPEQSANNLAVEYLREISYDIEEMTTYIADKEHKLMEDQLGVYNTIILSIENERGL
;
A
#
# COMPACT_ATOMS: atom_id res chain seq x y z
N MET A 1 -34.62 17.88 10.50
CA MET A 1 -34.72 17.08 9.27
C MET A 1 -33.50 16.17 9.22
N THR A 2 -33.62 14.92 9.64
CA THR A 2 -32.49 13.98 9.61
C THR A 2 -32.39 13.38 8.22
N CYS A 3 -31.47 13.89 7.41
CA CYS A 3 -31.02 13.22 6.19
C CYS A 3 -30.25 11.97 6.63
N GLY A 4 -30.97 10.87 6.86
CA GLY A 4 -30.40 9.59 7.27
C GLY A 4 -30.16 8.69 6.06
N LEU A 5 -29.04 7.98 6.05
CA LEU A 5 -28.76 6.95 5.05
C LEU A 5 -29.78 5.80 5.24
N ARG A 6 -30.70 5.63 4.30
CA ARG A 6 -31.87 4.75 4.48
C ARG A 6 -31.52 3.27 4.55
N GLU A 7 -30.56 2.81 3.74
CA GLU A 7 -30.21 1.38 3.63
C GLU A 7 -28.69 1.18 3.35
N PRO A 8 -27.81 1.42 4.34
CA PRO A 8 -26.35 1.35 4.15
C PRO A 8 -25.87 -0.06 3.74
N LEU A 9 -26.46 -1.09 4.35
CA LEU A 9 -26.15 -2.50 4.07
C LEU A 9 -26.47 -2.91 2.64
N LYS A 10 -27.61 -2.46 2.12
CA LYS A 10 -28.02 -2.77 0.75
C LYS A 10 -27.15 -2.03 -0.26
N LEU A 11 -26.79 -0.79 0.04
CA LEU A 11 -25.85 -0.02 -0.77
C LEU A 11 -24.50 -0.74 -0.86
N TRP A 12 -23.96 -1.19 0.27
CA TRP A 12 -22.74 -1.99 0.31
C TRP A 12 -22.88 -3.30 -0.48
N ALA A 13 -23.92 -4.09 -0.23
CA ALA A 13 -24.14 -5.37 -0.93
C ALA A 13 -24.28 -5.22 -2.46
N THR A 14 -24.77 -4.07 -2.92
CA THR A 14 -24.98 -3.80 -4.36
C THR A 14 -23.72 -3.25 -5.03
N HIS A 15 -22.90 -2.49 -4.29
CA HIS A 15 -21.80 -1.71 -4.87
C HIS A 15 -20.42 -2.04 -4.31
N ASN A 16 -20.28 -3.05 -3.45
CA ASN A 16 -19.00 -3.46 -2.85
C ASN A 16 -17.88 -3.66 -3.88
N ASN A 17 -18.16 -4.30 -5.02
CA ASN A 17 -17.16 -4.50 -6.08
C ASN A 17 -16.72 -3.16 -6.67
N SER A 18 -17.67 -2.26 -6.93
CA SER A 18 -17.38 -0.94 -7.47
C SER A 18 -16.60 -0.06 -6.48
N ILE A 19 -16.90 -0.18 -5.18
CA ILE A 19 -16.18 0.55 -4.13
C ILE A 19 -14.76 0.01 -3.96
N ALA A 20 -14.57 -1.30 -4.14
CA ALA A 20 -13.28 -1.96 -3.96
C ALA A 20 -12.43 -2.02 -5.26
N ASP A 21 -12.93 -1.51 -6.39
CA ASP A 21 -12.26 -1.62 -7.69
C ASP A 21 -10.92 -0.88 -7.73
N ASP A 22 -10.86 0.34 -7.19
CA ASP A 22 -9.61 1.10 -7.12
C ASP A 22 -8.55 0.40 -6.27
N ILE A 23 -8.97 -0.29 -5.22
CA ILE A 23 -8.08 -1.09 -4.35
C ILE A 23 -7.57 -2.32 -5.08
N LEU A 24 -8.46 -3.00 -5.81
CA LEU A 24 -8.09 -4.12 -6.67
C LEU A 24 -7.05 -3.68 -7.72
N GLN A 25 -7.28 -2.57 -8.42
CA GLN A 25 -6.34 -2.03 -9.40
C GLN A 25 -4.99 -1.66 -8.76
N LYS A 26 -5.00 -1.07 -7.55
CA LYS A 26 -3.77 -0.75 -6.81
C LYS A 26 -2.95 -2.00 -6.53
N ILE A 27 -3.59 -3.07 -6.03
CA ILE A 27 -2.92 -4.33 -5.71
C ILE A 27 -2.37 -5.00 -6.99
N GLN A 28 -3.12 -4.99 -8.07
CA GLN A 28 -2.70 -5.52 -9.38
C GLN A 28 -1.49 -4.78 -9.96
N ARG A 29 -1.40 -3.46 -9.78
CA ARG A 29 -0.22 -2.69 -10.20
C ARG A 29 1.01 -2.96 -9.34
N GLN A 30 0.82 -3.33 -8.07
CA GLN A 30 1.89 -3.52 -7.10
C GLN A 30 2.40 -4.97 -7.08
N THR A 31 1.57 -5.94 -7.44
CA THR A 31 1.92 -7.36 -7.45
C THR A 31 1.93 -7.85 -8.89
N SER A 32 3.09 -8.26 -9.41
CA SER A 32 3.22 -8.88 -10.74
C SER A 32 2.51 -10.25 -10.88
N ALA A 33 1.69 -10.65 -9.90
CA ALA A 33 1.02 -11.94 -9.85
C ALA A 33 -0.37 -11.87 -10.51
N GLU A 34 -0.57 -12.80 -11.43
CA GLU A 34 -1.63 -12.85 -12.44
C GLU A 34 -3.05 -13.17 -11.94
N ILE A 35 -3.30 -13.24 -10.63
CA ILE A 35 -4.65 -13.57 -10.12
C ILE A 35 -4.95 -12.80 -8.84
N SER A 36 -5.29 -11.51 -8.98
CA SER A 36 -5.98 -10.76 -7.95
C SER A 36 -7.43 -10.62 -8.39
N THR A 37 -8.29 -11.54 -7.96
CA THR A 37 -9.75 -11.40 -8.05
C THR A 37 -10.29 -10.83 -6.74
N PHE A 38 -11.52 -10.31 -6.74
CA PHE A 38 -12.14 -9.82 -5.51
C PHE A 38 -12.13 -10.89 -4.41
N ASN A 39 -11.57 -10.53 -3.26
CA ASN A 39 -11.46 -11.38 -2.09
C ASN A 39 -11.75 -10.59 -0.81
N ASN A 40 -11.84 -11.29 0.33
CA ASN A 40 -12.16 -10.66 1.61
C ASN A 40 -11.15 -9.59 2.02
N THR A 41 -9.88 -9.74 1.66
CA THR A 41 -8.84 -8.73 1.94
C THR A 41 -9.13 -7.42 1.20
N ILE A 42 -9.51 -7.49 -0.07
CA ILE A 42 -9.87 -6.32 -0.90
C ILE A 42 -11.10 -5.62 -0.34
N TYR A 43 -12.15 -6.37 0.05
CA TYR A 43 -13.33 -5.79 0.67
C TYR A 43 -13.04 -5.19 2.05
N ASN A 44 -12.12 -5.79 2.81
CA ASN A 44 -11.72 -5.29 4.12
C ASN A 44 -10.99 -3.94 4.02
N GLU A 45 -10.05 -3.82 3.07
CA GLU A 45 -9.38 -2.55 2.76
C GLU A 45 -10.39 -1.48 2.29
N ALA A 46 -11.36 -1.86 1.47
CA ALA A 46 -12.42 -0.96 1.01
C ALA A 46 -13.28 -0.44 2.17
N LEU A 47 -13.62 -1.31 3.12
CA LEU A 47 -14.35 -0.92 4.34
C LEU A 47 -13.52 0.00 5.23
N LEU A 48 -12.20 -0.20 5.29
CA LEU A 48 -11.28 0.63 6.07
C LEU A 48 -11.17 2.05 5.48
N ASP A 49 -10.98 2.17 4.17
CA ASP A 49 -10.93 3.46 3.48
C ASP A 49 -12.27 4.20 3.61
N LEU A 50 -13.39 3.51 3.39
CA LEU A 50 -14.72 4.07 3.55
C LEU A 50 -14.97 4.58 4.98
N ASN A 51 -14.59 3.81 6.00
CA ASN A 51 -14.72 4.21 7.41
C ASN A 51 -13.87 5.45 7.71
N THR A 52 -12.66 5.53 7.17
CA THR A 52 -11.74 6.66 7.34
C THR A 52 -12.34 7.93 6.74
N ARG A 53 -12.87 7.85 5.52
CA ARG A 53 -13.50 8.99 4.83
C ARG A 53 -14.76 9.47 5.54
N VAL A 54 -15.62 8.54 5.99
CA VAL A 54 -16.83 8.89 6.73
C VAL A 54 -16.49 9.61 8.04
N GLN A 55 -15.47 9.12 8.77
CA GLN A 55 -15.00 9.79 9.98
C GLN A 55 -14.40 11.17 9.70
N ALA A 56 -13.62 11.33 8.63
CA ALA A 56 -13.03 12.62 8.24
C ALA A 56 -14.09 13.68 7.91
N MET A 57 -15.26 13.26 7.41
CA MET A 57 -16.40 14.14 7.15
C MET A 57 -17.23 14.46 8.41
N GLY A 58 -16.80 14.04 9.60
CA GLY A 58 -17.55 14.19 10.84
C GLY A 58 -18.69 13.16 11.01
N GLY A 59 -18.70 12.13 10.18
CA GLY A 59 -19.64 11.01 10.27
C GLY A 59 -19.28 10.02 11.38
N GLN A 60 -20.25 9.19 11.76
CA GLN A 60 -20.05 8.13 12.75
C GLN A 60 -19.35 6.91 12.11
N ARG A 61 -18.77 6.02 12.93
CA ARG A 61 -18.07 4.83 12.43
C ARG A 61 -19.03 3.90 11.67
N ASN A 62 -18.48 3.07 10.79
CA ASN A 62 -19.24 2.07 10.03
C ASN A 62 -20.17 1.18 10.88
N SER A 63 -19.81 0.90 12.14
CA SER A 63 -20.64 0.16 13.10
C SER A 63 -22.00 0.82 13.34
N THR A 64 -22.09 2.14 13.25
CA THR A 64 -23.35 2.88 13.40
C THR A 64 -24.30 2.66 12.23
N PHE A 65 -23.77 2.26 11.06
CA PHE A 65 -24.55 1.97 9.86
C PHE A 65 -24.81 0.48 9.65
N GLY A 66 -24.39 -0.37 10.60
CA GLY A 66 -24.52 -1.83 10.53
C GLY A 66 -23.58 -2.50 9.51
N LEU A 67 -22.62 -1.75 8.95
CA LEU A 67 -21.66 -2.30 8.00
C LEU A 67 -20.65 -3.24 8.69
N PRO A 68 -20.09 -4.23 7.97
CA PRO A 68 -19.05 -5.09 8.53
C PRO A 68 -17.89 -4.22 9.03
N GLN A 69 -17.43 -4.51 10.25
CA GLN A 69 -16.32 -3.78 10.83
C GLN A 69 -15.04 -4.22 10.11
N PRO A 70 -14.26 -3.29 9.53
CA PRO A 70 -13.00 -3.67 8.94
C PRO A 70 -12.10 -4.23 10.03
N GLU A 71 -11.52 -5.40 9.78
CA GLU A 71 -10.42 -5.89 10.60
C GLU A 71 -9.26 -4.91 10.42
N GLN A 72 -8.82 -4.29 11.52
CA GLN A 72 -7.56 -3.54 11.54
C GLN A 72 -6.44 -4.56 11.35
N SER A 73 -6.16 -4.90 10.10
CA SER A 73 -5.06 -5.79 9.83
C SER A 73 -3.79 -5.05 10.24
N ALA A 74 -3.00 -5.66 11.13
CA ALA A 74 -1.63 -5.24 11.41
C ALA A 74 -0.73 -5.31 10.15
N ASN A 75 -1.30 -5.72 9.01
CA ASN A 75 -0.62 -6.00 7.76
C ASN A 75 -0.30 -4.75 6.95
N ASN A 76 -0.84 -3.56 7.25
CA ASN A 76 -0.43 -2.35 6.51
C ASN A 76 1.08 -2.09 6.65
N LEU A 77 1.64 -2.27 7.86
CA LEU A 77 3.07 -2.16 8.08
C LEU A 77 3.85 -3.26 7.35
N ALA A 78 3.30 -4.48 7.31
CA ALA A 78 3.92 -5.62 6.63
C ALA A 78 3.89 -5.47 5.10
N VAL A 79 2.83 -4.91 4.54
CA VAL A 79 2.68 -4.66 3.09
C VAL A 79 3.60 -3.52 2.66
N GLU A 80 3.67 -2.43 3.43
CA GLU A 80 4.61 -1.35 3.14
C GLU A 80 6.07 -1.82 3.25
N TYR A 81 6.39 -2.60 4.29
CA TYR A 81 7.69 -3.23 4.45
C TYR A 81 8.02 -4.14 3.27
N LEU A 82 7.12 -5.06 2.90
CA LEU A 82 7.31 -5.96 1.76
C LEU A 82 7.48 -5.20 0.45
N ARG A 83 6.73 -4.11 0.22
CA ARG A 83 6.89 -3.24 -0.95
C ARG A 83 8.26 -2.55 -0.96
N GLU A 84 8.75 -2.14 0.20
CA GLU A 84 10.05 -1.47 0.33
C GLU A 84 11.22 -2.44 0.13
N ILE A 85 11.07 -3.71 0.54
CA ILE A 85 12.12 -4.73 0.37
C ILE A 85 12.00 -5.56 -0.91
N SER A 86 10.90 -5.45 -1.67
CA SER A 86 10.67 -6.19 -2.93
C SER A 86 11.31 -5.48 -4.13
N TYR A 87 12.57 -5.08 -4.03
CA TYR A 87 13.32 -4.49 -5.14
C TYR A 87 13.77 -5.57 -6.13
N ASP A 88 13.73 -5.25 -7.42
CA ASP A 88 14.29 -6.09 -8.48
C ASP A 88 15.83 -5.97 -8.46
N ILE A 89 16.49 -7.04 -8.02
CA ILE A 89 17.95 -7.08 -7.88
C ILE A 89 18.64 -6.95 -9.25
N GLU A 90 18.05 -7.50 -10.32
CA GLU A 90 18.64 -7.46 -11.66
C GLU A 90 18.55 -6.06 -12.26
N GLU A 91 17.39 -5.41 -12.12
CA GLU A 91 17.21 -4.01 -12.51
C GLU A 91 18.18 -3.10 -11.74
N MET A 92 18.27 -3.28 -10.42
CA MET A 92 19.13 -2.45 -9.56
C MET A 92 20.61 -2.65 -9.87
N THR A 93 21.05 -3.88 -10.13
CA THR A 93 22.44 -4.18 -10.54
C THR A 93 22.76 -3.52 -11.88
N THR A 94 21.83 -3.58 -12.84
CA THR A 94 22.00 -2.95 -14.16
C THR A 94 22.08 -1.43 -14.03
N TYR A 95 21.24 -0.83 -13.18
CA TYR A 95 21.26 0.60 -12.89
C TYR A 95 22.61 1.05 -12.31
N ILE A 96 23.15 0.31 -11.34
CA ILE A 96 24.46 0.63 -10.73
C ILE A 96 25.55 0.61 -11.80
N ALA A 97 25.62 -0.44 -12.61
CA ALA A 97 26.62 -0.54 -13.68
C ALA A 97 26.56 0.62 -14.70
N ASP A 98 25.35 1.10 -15.03
CA ASP A 98 25.16 2.27 -15.91
C ASP A 98 25.52 3.61 -15.25
N LYS A 99 25.39 3.74 -13.93
CA LYS A 99 25.58 5.03 -13.23
C LYS A 99 26.94 5.19 -12.58
N GLU A 100 27.56 4.10 -12.15
CA GLU A 100 28.81 4.15 -11.39
C GLU A 100 29.93 4.85 -12.15
N HIS A 101 30.07 4.56 -13.45
CA HIS A 101 31.08 5.20 -14.31
C HIS A 101 30.77 6.67 -14.65
N LYS A 102 29.60 7.18 -14.29
CA LYS A 102 29.16 8.58 -14.51
C LYS A 102 29.35 9.45 -13.26
N LEU A 103 29.78 8.87 -12.14
CA LEU A 103 30.02 9.60 -10.90
C LEU A 103 31.24 10.52 -11.05
N MET A 104 31.11 11.74 -10.52
CA MET A 104 32.25 12.64 -10.36
C MET A 104 33.13 12.16 -9.20
N GLU A 105 34.39 12.60 -9.16
CA GLU A 105 35.38 12.18 -8.15
C GLU A 105 34.87 12.34 -6.71
N ASP A 106 34.27 13.48 -6.38
CA ASP A 106 33.68 13.73 -5.06
C ASP A 106 32.52 12.77 -4.72
N GLN A 107 31.67 12.47 -5.71
CA GLN A 107 30.54 11.57 -5.54
C GLN A 107 31.00 10.12 -5.40
N LEU A 108 32.00 9.73 -6.19
CA LEU A 108 32.62 8.40 -6.13
C LEU A 108 33.30 8.17 -4.77
N GLY A 109 33.98 9.20 -4.23
CA GLY A 109 34.57 9.14 -2.90
C GLY A 109 33.55 8.88 -1.80
N VAL A 110 32.42 9.59 -1.82
CA VAL A 110 31.31 9.37 -0.87
C VAL A 110 30.67 8.00 -1.06
N TYR A 111 30.40 7.61 -2.31
CA TYR A 111 29.82 6.31 -2.64
C TYR A 111 30.65 5.15 -2.10
N ASN A 112 31.95 5.12 -2.40
CA ASN A 112 32.87 4.08 -1.93
C ASN A 112 32.95 4.04 -0.39
N THR A 113 32.94 5.20 0.26
CA THR A 113 32.95 5.27 1.73
C THR A 113 31.70 4.62 2.33
N ILE A 114 30.52 4.87 1.75
CA ILE A 114 29.26 4.27 2.21
C ILE A 114 29.25 2.76 1.98
N ILE A 115 29.65 2.30 0.78
CA ILE A 115 29.72 0.87 0.45
C ILE A 115 30.65 0.14 1.41
N LEU A 116 31.86 0.67 1.64
CA LEU A 116 32.81 0.07 2.58
C LEU A 116 32.28 0.04 4.01
N SER A 117 31.55 1.07 4.46
CA SER A 117 30.93 1.07 5.79
C SER A 117 29.87 -0.02 5.93
N ILE A 118 29.03 -0.21 4.90
CA ILE A 118 28.01 -1.26 4.86
C ILE A 118 28.65 -2.65 4.86
N GLU A 119 29.66 -2.90 4.01
CA GLU A 119 30.37 -4.17 3.93
C GLU A 119 31.08 -4.55 5.23
N ASN A 120 31.54 -3.55 5.98
CA ASN A 120 32.20 -3.75 7.27
C ASN A 120 31.22 -3.78 8.46
N GLU A 121 29.91 -3.76 8.22
CA GLU A 121 28.84 -3.64 9.24
C GLU A 121 29.03 -2.46 10.20
N ARG A 122 29.83 -1.46 9.78
CA ARG A 122 29.99 -0.21 10.49
C ARG A 122 28.83 0.66 10.05
N GLY A 123 27.68 0.48 10.70
CA GLY A 123 26.56 1.40 10.54
C GLY A 123 27.06 2.84 10.63
N LEU A 124 26.51 3.72 9.81
CA LEU A 124 26.84 5.15 9.79
C LEU A 124 26.71 5.79 11.19
#